data_AF-A0A443S2P2-F1
#
_entry.id   AF-A0A443S2P2-F1
#
_cell.length_a   1.000
_cell.length_b   1.000
_cell.length_c   1.000
_cell.angle_alpha   90.00
_cell.angle_beta   90.00
_cell.angle_gamma   90.00
#
_symmetry.space_group_name_H-M   'P 1'
#
loop_
_entity.id
_entity.type
_entity.pdbx_description
1 polymer ?
#
loop_
_entity_poly.entity_id
_entity_poly.type
_entity_poly.pdbx_seq_one_letter_code
_entity_poly.pdbx_strand_id
1 'polypeptide(L)'
;NIEKFKDYDHRNVVVNCLWDNEKLHDDMIKPMFCSWKETVVFSSSLLHALITDEKKISRSSMRHMLASIQANDLLTPMETLVNERRKTNASMSGPKKYYYSVYRDLLFLSFVAIGTENIDHMTFDREYRRAYDVITSRQQNVLSSVDKPPSVGAIFCRRFFKRLKLKPTIAHTTNICGSRLSLK
;
A
#
# COMPACT_ATOMS: atom_id res chain seq x y z
N ASN A 1 36.06 12.51 -16.64
CA ASN A 1 35.66 11.65 -15.50
C ASN A 1 34.82 10.44 -15.98
N ILE A 2 35.20 9.83 -17.11
CA ILE A 2 34.50 8.67 -17.73
C ILE A 2 35.16 7.35 -17.31
N GLU A 3 36.45 7.38 -16.96
CA GLU A 3 37.22 6.26 -16.41
C GLU A 3 36.55 5.60 -15.18
N LYS A 4 35.80 6.36 -14.38
CA LYS A 4 35.05 5.82 -13.23
C LYS A 4 34.03 4.76 -13.62
N PHE A 5 33.52 4.80 -14.86
CA PHE A 5 32.46 3.90 -15.33
C PHE A 5 32.97 2.80 -16.27
N LYS A 6 34.29 2.69 -16.46
CA LYS A 6 34.90 1.82 -17.47
C LYS A 6 34.63 0.32 -17.25
N ASP A 7 34.45 -0.06 -15.99
CA ASP A 7 34.14 -1.44 -15.58
C ASP A 7 32.63 -1.69 -15.39
N TYR A 8 31.78 -0.69 -15.64
CA TYR A 8 30.34 -0.84 -15.53
C TYR A 8 29.73 -1.23 -16.88
N ASP A 9 29.15 -2.41 -16.93
CA ASP A 9 28.35 -2.88 -18.06
C ASP A 9 26.88 -3.14 -17.64
N HIS A 10 26.09 -3.69 -18.56
CA HIS A 10 24.68 -4.01 -18.33
C HIS A 10 24.45 -5.03 -17.19
N ARG A 11 25.48 -5.80 -16.78
CA ARG A 11 25.42 -6.77 -15.68
C ARG A 11 25.50 -6.07 -14.32
N ASN A 12 25.96 -4.81 -14.28
CA ASN A 12 25.97 -3.99 -13.07
C ASN A 12 24.64 -3.26 -12.82
N VAL A 13 23.62 -3.46 -13.67
CA VAL A 13 22.31 -2.81 -13.56
C VAL A 13 21.24 -3.82 -13.12
N VAL A 14 20.54 -3.52 -12.03
CA VAL A 14 19.39 -4.31 -11.56
C VAL A 14 18.11 -3.49 -11.69
N VAL A 15 17.16 -3.99 -12.47
CA VAL A 15 15.82 -3.41 -12.57
C VAL A 15 14.87 -4.13 -11.62
N ASN A 16 14.35 -3.40 -10.63
CA ASN A 16 13.31 -3.87 -9.72
C ASN A 16 11.99 -3.18 -10.06
N CYS A 17 10.98 -3.97 -10.46
CA CYS A 17 9.63 -3.48 -10.65
C CYS A 17 8.94 -3.41 -9.28
N LEU A 18 8.47 -2.22 -8.88
CA LEU A 18 7.91 -1.97 -7.56
C LEU A 18 6.44 -1.59 -7.64
N TRP A 19 5.67 -2.04 -6.65
CA TRP A 19 4.28 -1.65 -6.46
C TRP A 19 4.12 -0.19 -6.05
N ASP A 20 5.08 0.31 -5.25
CA ASP A 20 5.03 1.65 -4.71
C ASP A 20 6.42 2.28 -4.58
N ASN A 21 6.44 3.61 -4.62
CA ASN A 21 7.58 4.43 -4.28
C ASN A 21 7.14 5.45 -3.23
N GLU A 22 7.37 5.11 -1.95
CA GLU A 22 6.98 5.93 -0.80
C GLU A 22 7.51 7.37 -0.89
N LYS A 23 8.66 7.60 -1.54
CA LYS A 23 9.28 8.92 -1.71
C LYS A 23 8.52 9.88 -2.64
N LEU A 24 7.53 9.39 -3.39
CA LEU A 24 6.76 10.23 -4.32
C LEU A 24 5.48 10.80 -3.67
N HIS A 25 5.21 10.44 -2.41
CA HIS A 25 3.90 10.62 -1.78
C HIS A 25 4.03 11.12 -0.33
N ASP A 26 5.03 11.98 -0.06
CA ASP A 26 5.32 12.50 1.28
C ASP A 26 4.16 13.36 1.84
N ASP A 27 3.31 13.90 0.98
CA ASP A 27 2.11 14.68 1.30
C ASP A 27 0.85 13.83 1.52
N MET A 28 0.91 12.53 1.22
CA MET A 28 -0.22 11.62 1.35
C MET A 28 -0.30 10.98 2.73
N ILE A 29 -1.52 10.70 3.17
CA ILE A 29 -1.74 9.91 4.36
C ILE A 29 -1.18 8.51 4.17
N LYS A 30 -0.48 8.07 5.21
CA LYS A 30 0.13 6.75 5.29
C LYS A 30 -0.88 5.64 4.94
N PRO A 31 -0.53 4.74 4.01
CA PRO A 31 -1.42 3.69 3.55
C PRO A 31 -1.56 2.58 4.61
N MET A 32 -2.66 1.83 4.56
CA MET A 32 -2.99 0.83 5.59
C MET A 32 -1.93 -0.27 5.73
N PHE A 33 -1.31 -0.67 4.62
CA PHE A 33 -0.29 -1.73 4.64
C PHE A 33 0.95 -1.33 5.46
N CYS A 34 1.30 -0.04 5.52
CA CYS A 34 2.39 0.45 6.35
C CYS A 34 2.02 0.35 7.84
N SER A 35 0.83 0.81 8.22
CA SER A 35 0.33 0.68 9.60
C SER A 35 0.21 -0.77 10.05
N TRP A 36 -0.16 -1.67 9.13
CA TRP A 36 -0.17 -3.10 9.39
C TRP A 36 1.22 -3.65 9.72
N LYS A 37 2.26 -3.30 8.94
CA LYS A 37 3.65 -3.70 9.19
C LYS A 37 4.21 -3.16 10.50
N GLU A 38 3.97 -1.89 10.80
CA GLU A 38 4.50 -1.26 12.02
C GLU A 38 3.99 -1.96 13.27
N THR A 39 2.74 -2.38 13.28
CA THR A 39 2.18 -3.09 14.44
C THR A 39 2.69 -4.53 14.57
N VAL A 40 3.39 -5.08 13.56
CA VAL A 40 4.10 -6.36 13.67
C VAL A 40 5.49 -6.15 14.29
N VAL A 41 6.13 -5.00 14.00
CA VAL A 41 7.48 -4.67 14.47
C VAL A 41 7.47 -4.09 15.90
N PHE A 42 6.47 -3.26 16.22
CA PHE A 42 6.29 -2.68 17.56
C PHE A 42 5.24 -3.48 18.34
N SER A 43 5.66 -4.63 18.89
CA SER A 43 4.83 -5.55 19.67
C SER A 43 4.57 -5.10 21.12
N SER A 44 5.15 -3.99 21.58
CA SER A 44 4.88 -3.42 22.91
C SER A 44 3.72 -2.41 22.86
N SER A 45 2.67 -2.69 23.63
CA SER A 45 1.42 -1.93 23.68
C SER A 45 1.59 -0.45 24.05
N LEU A 46 2.60 -0.12 24.85
CA LEU A 46 2.85 1.24 25.35
C LEU A 46 3.50 2.15 24.30
N LEU A 47 4.47 1.65 23.51
CA LEU A 47 5.08 2.41 22.42
C LEU A 47 4.10 2.62 21.27
N HIS A 48 3.26 1.61 20.98
CA HIS A 48 2.21 1.73 19.97
C HIS A 48 1.22 2.84 20.33
N ALA A 49 0.71 2.85 21.57
CA ALA A 49 -0.25 3.85 22.05
C ALA A 49 0.30 5.29 21.99
N LEU A 50 1.58 5.50 22.36
CA LEU A 50 2.24 6.82 22.34
C LEU A 50 2.49 7.37 20.92
N ILE A 51 2.52 6.51 19.89
CA ILE A 51 2.75 6.88 18.49
C ILE A 51 1.42 7.01 17.69
N THR A 52 0.31 6.48 18.22
CA THR A 52 -0.97 6.36 17.51
C THR A 52 -2.00 7.46 17.77
N ASP A 53 -1.61 8.63 18.25
CA ASP A 53 -2.56 9.74 18.50
C ASP A 53 -3.15 10.39 17.22
N GLU A 54 -2.89 9.80 16.06
CA GLU A 54 -3.54 10.16 14.81
C GLU A 54 -4.61 9.14 14.45
N LYS A 55 -5.84 9.63 14.19
CA LYS A 55 -7.03 8.92 13.67
C LYS A 55 -6.70 7.98 12.49
N LYS A 56 -6.19 6.79 12.81
CA LYS A 56 -5.85 5.71 11.88
C LYS A 56 -6.92 4.63 11.99
N ILE A 57 -7.19 3.95 10.88
CA ILE A 57 -8.08 2.79 10.87
C ILE A 57 -7.55 1.75 11.87
N SER A 58 -8.43 1.24 12.73
CA SER A 58 -8.03 0.34 13.81
C SER A 58 -7.55 -1.02 13.25
N ARG A 59 -6.71 -1.71 14.02
CA ARG A 59 -6.24 -3.07 13.68
C ARG A 59 -7.38 -4.09 13.60
N SER A 60 -8.42 -3.94 14.43
CA SER A 60 -9.61 -4.80 14.36
C SER A 60 -10.39 -4.58 13.07
N SER A 61 -10.56 -3.32 12.65
CA SER A 61 -11.19 -3.00 11.35
C SER A 61 -10.37 -3.55 10.18
N MET A 62 -9.04 -3.42 10.20
CA MET A 62 -8.19 -4.02 9.16
C MET A 62 -8.32 -5.56 9.12
N ARG A 63 -8.36 -6.24 10.28
CA ARG A 63 -8.58 -7.69 10.34
C ARG A 63 -9.93 -8.10 9.77
N HIS A 64 -10.98 -7.34 10.08
CA HIS A 64 -12.31 -7.59 9.54
C HIS A 64 -12.33 -7.43 8.01
N MET A 65 -11.73 -6.35 7.49
CA MET A 65 -11.58 -6.15 6.06
C MET A 65 -10.83 -7.31 5.38
N LEU A 66 -9.73 -7.77 5.98
CA LEU A 66 -8.96 -8.91 5.46
C LEU A 66 -9.78 -10.20 5.42
N ALA A 67 -10.59 -10.47 6.45
CA ALA A 67 -11.47 -11.63 6.48
C ALA A 67 -12.51 -11.59 5.34
N SER A 68 -13.13 -10.42 5.10
CA SER A 68 -14.03 -10.23 3.96
C SER A 68 -13.33 -10.46 2.62
N ILE A 69 -12.11 -9.93 2.45
CA ILE A 69 -11.32 -10.12 1.22
C ILE A 69 -11.02 -11.59 0.97
N GLN A 70 -10.67 -12.36 2.01
CA GLN A 70 -10.44 -13.81 1.89
C GLN A 70 -11.71 -14.59 1.51
N ALA A 71 -12.89 -14.04 1.81
CA ALA A 71 -14.18 -14.55 1.36
C ALA A 71 -14.60 -14.03 -0.03
N ASN A 72 -13.69 -13.40 -0.79
CA ASN A 72 -13.95 -12.74 -2.07
C ASN A 72 -15.01 -11.62 -2.00
N ASP A 73 -15.19 -11.00 -0.84
CA ASP A 73 -16.03 -9.81 -0.66
C ASP A 73 -15.15 -8.56 -0.56
N LEU A 74 -15.21 -7.74 -1.61
CA LEU A 74 -14.55 -6.42 -1.66
C LEU A 74 -15.51 -5.25 -1.42
N LEU A 75 -16.82 -5.48 -1.31
CA LEU A 75 -17.79 -4.41 -1.04
C LEU A 75 -17.66 -3.93 0.41
N THR A 76 -17.70 -4.86 1.36
CA THR A 76 -17.57 -4.57 2.80
C THR A 76 -16.29 -3.78 3.14
N PRO A 77 -15.08 -4.20 2.70
CA PRO A 77 -13.86 -3.46 3.01
C PRO A 77 -13.78 -2.11 2.28
N MET A 78 -14.33 -2.00 1.07
CA MET A 78 -14.39 -0.73 0.34
C MET A 78 -15.30 0.27 1.05
N GLU A 79 -16.51 -0.12 1.43
CA GLU A 79 -17.45 0.74 2.18
C GLU A 79 -16.85 1.16 3.53
N THR A 80 -16.23 0.23 4.25
CA THR A 80 -15.55 0.50 5.53
C THR A 80 -14.48 1.57 5.35
N LEU A 81 -13.55 1.38 4.41
CA LEU A 81 -12.44 2.30 4.16
C LEU A 81 -12.92 3.70 3.76
N VAL A 82 -13.90 3.76 2.86
CA VAL A 82 -14.51 5.00 2.39
C VAL A 82 -15.15 5.77 3.55
N ASN A 83 -15.93 5.08 4.38
CA ASN A 83 -16.62 5.70 5.52
C ASN A 83 -15.62 6.24 6.55
N GLU A 84 -14.55 5.51 6.84
CA GLU A 84 -13.49 5.97 7.75
C GLU A 84 -12.75 7.20 7.22
N ARG A 85 -12.45 7.25 5.90
CA ARG A 85 -11.85 8.43 5.26
C ARG A 85 -12.79 9.64 5.29
N ARG A 86 -14.09 9.43 5.10
CA ARG A 86 -15.11 10.49 5.21
C ARG A 86 -15.20 11.04 6.63
N LYS A 87 -15.30 10.17 7.65
CA LYS A 87 -15.31 10.57 9.06
C LYS A 87 -14.05 11.36 9.42
N THR A 88 -12.89 10.87 9.00
CA THR A 88 -11.60 11.54 9.25
C THR A 88 -11.59 12.95 8.66
N ASN A 89 -11.94 13.10 7.37
CA ASN A 89 -12.00 14.39 6.71
C ASN A 89 -13.07 15.32 7.32
N ALA A 90 -14.23 14.82 7.73
CA ALA A 90 -15.28 15.62 8.34
C ALA A 90 -14.93 16.11 9.75
N SER A 91 -14.12 15.35 10.48
CA SER A 91 -13.76 15.62 11.88
C SER A 91 -12.57 16.57 12.07
N MET A 92 -12.05 17.19 11.00
CA MET A 92 -10.89 18.08 11.06
C MET A 92 -11.18 19.44 10.44
N SER A 93 -10.77 20.51 11.12
CA SER A 93 -10.86 21.90 10.64
C SER A 93 -9.68 22.31 9.73
N GLY A 94 -9.13 21.38 8.94
CA GLY A 94 -7.92 21.56 8.15
C GLY A 94 -8.06 21.19 6.67
N PRO A 95 -7.00 21.34 5.86
CA PRO A 95 -7.02 20.94 4.46
C PRO A 95 -7.36 19.45 4.30
N LYS A 96 -8.05 19.12 3.21
CA LYS A 96 -8.45 17.75 2.89
C LYS A 96 -7.22 16.85 2.84
N LYS A 97 -7.28 15.71 3.53
CA LYS A 97 -6.22 14.70 3.49
C LYS A 97 -6.25 13.97 2.15
N TYR A 98 -5.06 13.81 1.55
CA TYR A 98 -4.89 13.01 0.34
C TYR A 98 -4.60 11.56 0.70
N TYR A 99 -5.38 10.63 0.13
CA TYR A 99 -5.26 9.20 0.40
C TYR A 99 -4.89 8.47 -0.87
N TYR A 100 -4.18 7.34 -0.72
CA TYR A 100 -3.99 6.41 -1.82
C TYR A 100 -5.34 5.94 -2.35
N SER A 101 -5.41 5.58 -3.63
CA SER A 101 -6.61 4.95 -4.20
C SER A 101 -7.06 3.78 -3.30
N VAL A 102 -8.36 3.63 -3.09
CA VAL A 102 -8.93 2.51 -2.33
C VAL A 102 -8.41 1.17 -2.86
N TYR A 103 -8.29 1.02 -4.18
CA TYR A 103 -7.69 -0.16 -4.84
C TYR A 103 -6.32 -0.53 -4.26
N ARG A 104 -5.36 0.41 -4.30
CA ARG A 104 -4.00 0.18 -3.82
C ARG A 104 -3.98 -0.12 -2.33
N ASP A 105 -4.78 0.59 -1.54
CA ASP A 105 -4.80 0.44 -0.09
C ASP A 105 -5.28 -0.96 0.31
N LEU A 106 -6.37 -1.45 -0.31
CA LEU A 106 -6.88 -2.79 -0.07
C LEU A 106 -5.97 -3.88 -0.64
N LEU A 107 -5.45 -3.70 -1.86
CA LEU A 107 -4.58 -4.68 -2.51
C LEU A 107 -3.27 -4.87 -1.73
N PHE A 108 -2.62 -3.77 -1.33
CA PHE A 108 -1.34 -3.85 -0.65
C PHE A 108 -1.51 -4.32 0.79
N LEU A 109 -2.59 -3.94 1.47
CA LEU A 109 -2.93 -4.51 2.77
C LEU A 109 -3.09 -6.04 2.67
N SER A 110 -3.81 -6.52 1.64
CA SER A 110 -4.00 -7.95 1.38
C SER A 110 -2.67 -8.67 1.12
N PHE A 111 -1.82 -8.11 0.27
CA PHE A 111 -0.52 -8.70 -0.04
C PHE A 111 0.41 -8.81 1.18
N VAL A 112 0.41 -7.80 2.05
CA VAL A 112 1.25 -7.79 3.24
C VAL A 112 0.71 -8.71 4.33
N ALA A 113 -0.60 -8.74 4.52
CA ALA A 113 -1.21 -9.47 5.62
C ALA A 113 -1.48 -10.94 5.30
N ILE A 114 -1.90 -11.25 4.07
CA ILE A 114 -2.32 -12.59 3.64
C ILE A 114 -1.22 -13.27 2.80
N GLY A 115 -0.35 -12.49 2.15
CA GLY A 115 0.67 -12.99 1.22
C GLY A 115 0.20 -12.94 -0.23
N THR A 116 1.08 -12.51 -1.12
CA THR A 116 0.75 -12.33 -2.55
C THR A 116 0.35 -13.61 -3.27
N GLU A 117 0.84 -14.75 -2.80
CA GLU A 117 0.57 -16.10 -3.29
C GLU A 117 -0.82 -16.61 -2.89
N ASN A 118 -1.41 -16.01 -1.86
CA ASN A 118 -2.72 -16.37 -1.32
C ASN A 118 -3.84 -15.46 -1.84
N ILE A 119 -3.52 -14.54 -2.74
CA ILE A 119 -4.48 -13.62 -3.37
C ILE A 119 -4.49 -13.87 -4.87
N ASP A 120 -5.62 -14.38 -5.38
CA ASP A 120 -5.88 -14.37 -6.82
C ASP A 120 -6.18 -12.93 -7.28
N HIS A 121 -5.17 -12.31 -7.90
CA HIS A 121 -5.25 -10.94 -8.39
C HIS A 121 -6.36 -10.71 -9.43
N MET A 122 -6.68 -11.71 -10.25
CA MET A 122 -7.72 -11.58 -11.27
C MET A 122 -9.10 -11.56 -10.62
N THR A 123 -9.29 -12.41 -9.62
CA THR A 123 -10.51 -12.40 -8.79
C THR A 123 -10.60 -11.10 -8.00
N PHE A 124 -9.52 -10.64 -7.38
CA PHE A 124 -9.48 -9.36 -6.67
C PHE A 124 -9.91 -8.19 -7.56
N ASP A 125 -9.36 -8.07 -8.77
CA ASP A 125 -9.71 -6.99 -9.70
C ASP A 125 -11.18 -7.02 -10.13
N ARG A 126 -11.73 -8.22 -10.32
CA ARG A 126 -13.13 -8.41 -10.69
C ARG A 126 -14.05 -8.00 -9.55
N GLU A 127 -13.79 -8.47 -8.33
CA GLU A 127 -14.61 -8.13 -7.17
C GLU A 127 -14.45 -6.65 -6.79
N TYR A 128 -13.27 -6.05 -6.98
CA TYR A 128 -13.06 -4.61 -6.79
C TYR A 128 -13.94 -3.80 -7.76
N ARG A 129 -13.97 -4.17 -9.04
CA ARG A 129 -14.81 -3.49 -10.04
C ARG A 129 -16.29 -3.58 -9.67
N ARG A 130 -16.75 -4.77 -9.29
CA ARG A 130 -18.14 -4.98 -8.84
C ARG A 130 -18.47 -4.11 -7.63
N ALA A 131 -17.61 -4.09 -6.61
CA ALA A 131 -17.79 -3.25 -5.44
C ALA A 131 -17.83 -1.74 -5.79
N TYR A 132 -16.92 -1.29 -6.65
CA TYR A 132 -16.86 0.09 -7.14
C TYR A 132 -18.16 0.52 -7.83
N ASP A 133 -18.66 -0.33 -8.74
CA ASP A 133 -19.89 -0.07 -9.50
C ASP A 133 -21.10 0.01 -8.55
N VAL A 134 -21.19 -0.92 -7.58
CA VAL A 134 -22.24 -0.91 -6.55
C VAL A 134 -22.20 0.38 -5.72
N ILE A 135 -21.04 0.78 -5.20
CA ILE A 135 -20.93 1.99 -4.37
C ILE A 135 -21.26 3.23 -5.18
N THR A 136 -20.75 3.34 -6.41
CA THR A 136 -20.98 4.51 -7.26
C THR A 136 -22.44 4.63 -7.69
N SER A 137 -23.14 3.51 -7.88
CA SER A 137 -24.57 3.50 -8.14
C SER A 137 -25.41 3.95 -6.93
N ARG A 138 -24.98 3.62 -5.71
CA ARG A 138 -25.68 3.94 -4.46
C ARG A 138 -25.38 5.34 -3.95
N GLN A 139 -24.16 5.81 -4.11
CA GLN A 139 -23.68 7.07 -3.52
C GLN A 139 -22.75 7.81 -4.50
N GLN A 140 -23.28 8.87 -5.11
CA GLN A 140 -22.50 9.70 -6.01
C GLN A 140 -21.40 10.46 -5.26
N ASN A 141 -20.26 10.69 -5.93
CA ASN A 141 -19.12 11.50 -5.44
C ASN A 141 -18.43 10.98 -4.17
N VAL A 142 -18.68 9.75 -3.77
CA VAL A 142 -18.02 9.12 -2.62
C VAL A 142 -16.61 8.62 -2.97
N LEU A 143 -16.46 8.10 -4.17
CA LEU A 143 -15.19 7.66 -4.74
C LEU A 143 -14.68 8.68 -5.76
N SER A 144 -13.38 8.85 -5.81
CA SER A 144 -12.72 9.81 -6.72
C SER A 144 -12.22 9.11 -7.99
N SER A 145 -11.68 9.90 -8.92
CA SER A 145 -11.11 9.36 -10.17
C SER A 145 -9.95 8.39 -9.94
N VAL A 146 -9.17 8.56 -8.86
CA VAL A 146 -8.06 7.66 -8.52
C VAL A 146 -8.54 6.32 -7.99
N ASP A 147 -9.79 6.21 -7.54
CA ASP A 147 -10.37 4.98 -6.99
C ASP A 147 -10.95 4.06 -8.08
N LYS A 148 -10.94 4.50 -9.34
CA LYS A 148 -11.41 3.69 -10.47
C LYS A 148 -10.67 2.34 -10.53
N PRO A 149 -11.37 1.25 -10.88
CA PRO A 149 -10.73 -0.04 -11.10
C PRO A 149 -9.63 0.09 -12.16
N PRO A 150 -8.55 -0.71 -12.08
CA PRO A 150 -7.53 -0.74 -13.12
C PRO A 150 -8.13 -0.99 -14.50
N SER A 151 -7.63 -0.26 -15.50
CA SER A 151 -8.02 -0.47 -16.90
C SER A 151 -7.49 -1.81 -17.41
N VAL A 152 -8.08 -2.32 -18.48
CA VAL A 152 -7.60 -3.54 -19.15
C VAL A 152 -6.12 -3.41 -19.54
N GLY A 153 -5.72 -2.24 -20.04
CA GLY A 153 -4.32 -1.95 -20.34
C GLY A 153 -3.41 -2.00 -19.11
N ALA A 154 -3.85 -1.45 -17.97
CA ALA A 154 -3.08 -1.53 -16.71
C ALA A 154 -2.95 -2.98 -16.22
N ILE A 155 -4.03 -3.77 -16.31
CA ILE A 155 -4.05 -5.20 -15.99
C ILE A 155 -3.07 -5.97 -16.88
N PHE A 156 -3.07 -5.68 -18.18
CA PHE A 156 -2.17 -6.29 -19.16
C PHE A 156 -0.71 -5.93 -18.88
N CYS A 157 -0.40 -4.64 -18.71
CA CYS A 157 0.95 -4.18 -18.36
C CYS A 157 1.47 -4.88 -17.12
N ARG A 158 0.64 -4.99 -16.06
CA ARG A 158 1.00 -5.70 -14.84
C ARG A 158 1.34 -7.18 -15.06
N ARG A 159 0.67 -7.85 -16.01
CA ARG A 159 0.94 -9.25 -16.38
C ARG A 159 2.24 -9.39 -17.18
N PHE A 160 2.56 -8.38 -17.99
CA PHE A 160 3.72 -8.39 -18.90
C PHE A 160 5.03 -8.01 -18.19
N PHE A 161 4.98 -7.04 -17.27
CA PHE A 161 6.16 -6.66 -16.50
C PHE A 161 6.53 -7.71 -15.45
N LYS A 162 7.80 -7.74 -15.04
CA LYS A 162 8.29 -8.64 -13.98
C LYS A 162 7.42 -8.49 -12.72
N ARG A 163 7.32 -9.58 -11.94
CA ARG A 163 6.58 -9.61 -10.68
C ARG A 163 6.94 -8.38 -9.84
N LEU A 164 5.93 -7.52 -9.65
CA LEU A 164 6.06 -6.31 -8.86
C LEU A 164 6.32 -6.70 -7.40
N LYS A 165 7.36 -6.09 -6.81
CA LYS A 165 7.70 -6.26 -5.40
C LYS A 165 7.14 -5.10 -4.60
N LEU A 166 6.55 -5.39 -3.45
CA LEU A 166 6.28 -4.35 -2.47
C LEU A 166 7.57 -4.17 -1.66
N LYS A 167 8.11 -2.95 -1.60
CA LYS A 167 9.32 -2.72 -0.79
C LYS A 167 9.03 -3.11 0.67
N PRO A 168 9.97 -3.80 1.35
CA PRO A 168 9.96 -3.82 2.80
C PRO A 168 10.12 -2.38 3.26
N THR A 169 9.21 -1.92 4.11
CA THR A 169 9.36 -0.62 4.77
C THR A 169 10.43 -0.84 5.84
N ILE A 170 11.69 -0.73 5.46
CA ILE A 170 12.78 -0.68 6.43
C ILE A 170 12.80 0.76 6.93
N ALA A 171 12.10 1.01 8.04
CA ALA A 171 12.45 2.13 8.88
C ALA A 171 13.88 1.89 9.39
N HIS A 172 14.78 2.82 9.11
CA HIS A 172 16.18 2.86 9.52
C HIS A 172 17.10 1.78 8.93
N THR A 173 17.54 1.99 7.68
CA THR A 173 18.96 1.74 7.39
C THR A 173 19.74 2.90 8.00
N THR A 174 20.11 2.77 9.27
CA THR A 174 21.28 3.48 9.78
C THR A 174 22.43 3.08 8.87
N ASN A 175 23.03 4.06 8.20
CA ASN A 175 24.36 3.92 7.66
C ASN A 175 25.30 3.52 8.80
N ILE A 176 25.53 2.22 8.97
CA ILE A 176 26.78 1.75 9.57
C ILE A 176 27.63 1.34 8.39
N CYS A 177 28.47 2.29 8.02
CA CYS A 177 29.68 2.12 7.25
C CYS A 177 30.27 0.74 7.51
N GLY A 178 30.11 -0.18 6.55
CA GLY A 178 30.92 -1.38 6.48
C GLY A 178 32.33 -0.96 6.10
N SER A 179 33.13 -0.61 7.09
CA SER A 179 34.56 -0.44 7.00
C SER A 179 35.18 -1.72 6.47
N ARG A 180 35.45 -1.75 5.16
CA ARG A 180 36.40 -2.70 4.57
C ARG A 180 37.81 -2.16 4.80
N LEU A 181 38.26 -2.19 6.06
CA LEU A 181 39.69 -2.12 6.37
C LEU A 181 40.24 -3.52 6.17
N SER A 182 40.76 -3.76 4.97
CA SER A 182 41.73 -4.82 4.74
C SER A 182 43.07 -4.29 5.24
N LEU A 183 43.49 -4.73 6.43
CA LEU A 183 44.89 -4.61 6.84
C LEU A 183 45.67 -5.72 6.14
N LYS A 184 46.65 -5.32 5.32
CA LYS A 184 47.92 -6.01 5.21
C LYS A 184 48.82 -5.47 6.32
#